data_AF-A0A9W6B743-F1
#
_entry.id   AF-A0A9W6B743-F1
#
_cell.length_a   1.000
_cell.length_b   1.000
_cell.length_c   1.000
_cell.angle_alpha   90.00
_cell.angle_beta   90.00
_cell.angle_gamma   90.00
#
_symmetry.space_group_name_H-M   'P 1'
#
loop_
_entity.id
_entity.type
_entity.pdbx_description
1 polymer ?
#
loop_
_entity_poly.entity_id
_entity_poly.type
_entity_poly.pdbx_seq_one_letter_code
_entity_poly.pdbx_strand_id
1 'polypeptide(L)'
;MTAQAFEKIIFNGEEYDLATEPLEDYLNDSAISFDFLNTSLSRGYIGTWEVKENKLYLKDLEGTTNNEKIGMEFLFNKSGSCFAYWYSGSLKIVFGDMLSYSHRGFFSIFENEYILEVDKGFLVKKTIIKNIDKEKKIILREIDYNSIIDESLKVLRDSIMNSNSYPFIKLPQKIHSLECGVLEDLEPLKAPEKPILKSKNEGYLWSVGILFLLFLSIKLNWIESFISVLFFIVGLILSISLIYENYGAKRKSKEEYNIKTEKYKREFLEVERENGKRNKLRNNLKTELKIKAYRDSFLKEFFSNKTYEGLVFNFVSEFKREAIRGRFDLGFYLILQKIFKNNICNDLCIELDGYSAYEYTPDVIFSNDRIFLDIEIDEPYTLEGKPIHSFNDLRELNRNSFFTDKNFIVIRFSENQIALYPIQCCFFIASCIYYFTNDIQYMLDIINNYNFNLILEKEERWDEELSLKYVKQNYRKKTFDMNESIENSIKNLNRIVL
;
A
#
# COMPACT_ATOMS: atom_id res chain seq x y z
N MET A 1 19.94 -17.20 -2.26
CA MET A 1 21.09 -17.98 -1.73
C MET A 1 20.63 -18.71 -0.49
N THR A 2 20.94 -20.00 -0.37
CA THR A 2 20.53 -20.92 0.72
C THR A 2 21.69 -21.18 1.68
N ALA A 3 21.42 -21.50 2.95
CA ALA A 3 22.44 -21.85 3.93
C ALA A 3 23.17 -23.11 3.48
N GLN A 4 24.51 -23.09 3.49
CA GLN A 4 25.32 -24.23 3.04
C GLN A 4 25.66 -25.14 4.22
N ALA A 5 25.74 -26.44 3.96
CA ALA A 5 26.19 -27.43 4.93
C ALA A 5 27.65 -27.17 5.29
N PHE A 6 27.97 -27.24 6.58
CA PHE A 6 29.34 -27.07 7.06
C PHE A 6 30.21 -28.26 6.67
N GLU A 7 31.49 -27.99 6.52
CA GLU A 7 32.52 -29.03 6.52
C GLU A 7 32.90 -29.38 7.96
N LYS A 8 33.65 -30.45 8.17
CA LYS A 8 34.11 -30.85 9.51
C LYS A 8 35.56 -30.46 9.70
N ILE A 9 35.93 -30.07 10.92
CA ILE A 9 37.34 -29.83 11.26
C ILE A 9 37.68 -30.32 12.65
N ILE A 10 38.76 -31.09 12.75
CA ILE A 10 39.35 -31.52 14.01
C ILE A 10 40.43 -30.52 14.40
N PHE A 11 40.22 -29.84 15.53
CA PHE A 11 41.14 -28.84 16.05
C PHE A 11 41.31 -29.02 17.55
N ASN A 12 42.56 -29.04 18.03
CA ASN A 12 42.89 -29.31 19.44
C ASN A 12 42.29 -30.63 19.99
N GLY A 13 42.06 -31.62 19.13
CA GLY A 13 41.50 -32.92 19.52
C GLY A 13 39.98 -32.98 19.59
N GLU A 14 39.28 -31.89 19.29
CA GLU A 14 37.81 -31.83 19.23
C GLU A 14 37.34 -31.62 17.79
N GLU A 15 36.15 -32.14 17.45
CA GLU A 15 35.50 -31.96 16.15
C GLU A 15 34.56 -30.74 16.20
N TYR A 16 34.62 -29.91 15.15
CA TYR A 16 33.82 -28.69 15.00
C TYR A 16 33.28 -28.55 13.58
N ASP A 17 32.32 -27.64 13.43
CA ASP A 17 31.80 -27.21 12.13
C ASP A 17 32.70 -26.13 11.51
N LEU A 18 33.08 -26.36 10.26
CA LEU A 18 33.90 -25.46 9.44
C LEU A 18 33.01 -24.71 8.45
N ALA A 19 32.93 -23.40 8.64
CA ALA A 19 32.20 -22.42 7.85
C ALA A 19 33.08 -21.81 6.75
N THR A 20 33.88 -22.64 6.08
CA THR A 20 34.82 -22.28 5.02
C THR A 20 35.00 -23.49 4.11
N GLU A 21 35.37 -23.28 2.85
CA GLU A 21 35.46 -24.32 1.82
C GLU A 21 36.91 -24.43 1.27
N PRO A 22 37.90 -24.92 2.05
CA PRO A 22 39.33 -24.80 1.70
C PRO A 22 39.76 -25.68 0.54
N LEU A 23 38.92 -26.64 0.14
CA LEU A 23 39.15 -27.48 -1.03
C LEU A 23 38.84 -26.72 -2.33
N GLU A 24 38.00 -25.68 -2.29
CA GLU A 24 37.61 -24.92 -3.49
C GLU A 24 38.83 -24.31 -4.18
N ASP A 25 39.80 -23.82 -3.41
CA ASP A 25 41.08 -23.29 -3.92
C ASP A 25 41.88 -24.32 -4.73
N TYR A 26 41.85 -25.60 -4.32
CA TYR A 26 42.49 -26.68 -5.09
C TYR A 26 41.71 -27.00 -6.36
N LEU A 27 40.38 -26.97 -6.27
CA LEU A 27 39.50 -27.35 -7.38
C LEU A 27 39.49 -26.32 -8.49
N ASN A 28 39.65 -25.03 -8.17
CA ASN A 28 39.76 -23.94 -9.14
C ASN A 28 40.90 -24.14 -10.15
N ASP A 29 41.99 -24.80 -9.73
CA ASP A 29 43.13 -25.13 -10.58
C ASP A 29 43.03 -26.54 -11.21
N SER A 30 41.93 -27.26 -10.99
CA SER A 30 41.70 -28.62 -11.46
C SER A 30 40.59 -28.68 -12.53
N ALA A 31 40.60 -29.71 -13.38
CA ALA A 31 39.49 -29.99 -14.31
C ALA A 31 38.34 -30.78 -13.66
N ILE A 32 38.27 -30.80 -12.32
CA ILE A 32 37.38 -31.67 -11.56
C ILE A 32 36.15 -30.87 -11.10
N SER A 33 34.96 -31.39 -11.39
CA SER A 33 33.69 -30.80 -10.97
C SER A 33 32.85 -31.81 -10.18
N PHE A 34 32.17 -31.33 -9.16
CA PHE A 34 31.22 -32.11 -8.37
C PHE A 34 29.78 -31.85 -8.80
N ASP A 35 28.92 -32.83 -8.58
CA ASP A 35 27.50 -32.74 -8.91
C ASP A 35 26.77 -31.81 -7.94
N PHE A 36 25.84 -31.01 -8.47
CA PHE A 36 24.89 -30.25 -7.64
C PHE A 36 23.93 -31.23 -6.97
N LEU A 37 24.04 -31.40 -5.65
CA LEU A 37 23.17 -32.32 -4.91
C LEU A 37 21.85 -31.65 -4.51
N ASN A 38 21.91 -30.51 -3.85
CA ASN A 38 20.75 -29.70 -3.46
C ASN A 38 21.19 -28.28 -3.10
N THR A 39 20.24 -27.39 -2.84
CA THR A 39 20.54 -25.98 -2.56
C THR A 39 21.32 -25.75 -1.26
N SER A 40 21.30 -26.69 -0.31
CA SER A 40 22.11 -26.62 0.94
C SER A 40 23.48 -27.28 0.81
N LEU A 41 23.79 -27.92 -0.31
CA LEU A 41 25.10 -28.49 -0.61
C LEU A 41 25.37 -28.36 -2.10
N SER A 42 25.39 -27.11 -2.58
CA SER A 42 25.51 -26.84 -4.02
C SER A 42 26.88 -27.23 -4.57
N ARG A 43 27.90 -27.23 -3.71
CA ARG A 43 29.28 -27.63 -4.05
C ARG A 43 29.46 -29.15 -4.24
N GLY A 44 28.50 -29.97 -3.81
CA GLY A 44 28.53 -31.41 -4.06
C GLY A 44 29.52 -32.26 -3.24
N TYR A 45 30.23 -31.67 -2.27
CA TYR A 45 31.16 -32.38 -1.38
C TYR A 45 31.21 -31.83 0.05
N ILE A 46 31.64 -32.67 1.00
CA ILE A 46 31.94 -32.31 2.38
C ILE A 46 33.34 -32.83 2.71
N GLY A 47 34.25 -31.91 3.05
CA GLY A 47 35.58 -32.23 3.56
C GLY A 47 35.58 -32.47 5.07
N THR A 48 36.44 -33.37 5.53
CA THR A 48 36.82 -33.49 6.93
C THR A 48 38.28 -33.09 7.07
N TRP A 49 38.54 -32.01 7.80
CA TRP A 49 39.85 -31.42 7.97
C TRP A 49 40.43 -31.71 9.35
N GLU A 50 41.75 -31.62 9.48
CA GLU A 50 42.46 -31.74 10.75
C GLU A 50 43.61 -30.74 10.78
N VAL A 51 43.70 -29.96 11.86
CA VAL A 51 44.90 -29.16 12.14
C VAL A 51 45.74 -29.89 13.18
N LYS A 52 46.90 -30.39 12.73
CA LYS A 52 47.84 -31.16 13.55
C LYS A 52 49.24 -30.58 13.39
N GLU A 53 49.91 -30.31 14.52
CA GLU A 53 51.27 -29.73 14.53
C GLU A 53 51.39 -28.46 13.66
N ASN A 54 50.41 -27.55 13.79
CA ASN A 54 50.29 -26.30 13.01
C ASN A 54 50.21 -26.51 11.49
N LYS A 55 49.80 -27.69 11.03
CA LYS A 55 49.59 -27.99 9.62
C LYS A 55 48.14 -28.39 9.38
N LEU A 56 47.55 -27.87 8.31
CA LEU A 56 46.21 -28.22 7.85
C LEU A 56 46.29 -29.46 6.96
N TYR A 57 45.43 -30.43 7.25
CA TYR A 57 45.27 -31.65 6.47
C TYR A 57 43.81 -31.83 6.07
N LEU A 58 43.58 -32.26 4.84
CA LEU A 58 42.32 -32.89 4.45
C LEU A 58 42.41 -34.37 4.80
N LYS A 59 41.60 -34.82 5.76
CA LYS A 59 41.62 -36.18 6.30
C LYS A 59 40.69 -37.12 5.56
N ASP A 60 39.52 -36.61 5.19
CA ASP A 60 38.51 -37.35 4.44
C ASP A 60 37.72 -36.43 3.52
N LEU A 61 37.10 -37.02 2.51
CA LEU A 61 36.27 -36.33 1.54
C LEU A 61 35.10 -37.22 1.17
N GLU A 62 33.90 -36.66 1.27
CA GLU A 62 32.68 -37.27 0.75
C GLU A 62 32.13 -36.36 -0.35
N GLY A 63 32.11 -36.82 -1.61
CA GLY A 63 31.55 -36.06 -2.71
C GLY A 63 30.86 -36.94 -3.75
N THR A 64 30.20 -36.30 -4.71
CA THR A 64 29.56 -37.00 -5.83
C THR A 64 29.98 -36.37 -7.17
N THR A 65 30.34 -37.19 -8.14
CA THR A 65 30.60 -36.77 -9.53
C THR A 65 29.99 -37.81 -10.47
N ASN A 66 29.30 -37.37 -11.53
CA ASN A 66 28.63 -38.26 -12.48
C ASN A 66 27.69 -39.30 -11.81
N ASN A 67 27.01 -38.91 -10.73
CA ASN A 67 26.19 -39.76 -9.86
C ASN A 67 26.94 -40.88 -9.12
N GLU A 68 28.27 -40.85 -9.08
CA GLU A 68 29.09 -41.78 -8.31
C GLU A 68 29.68 -41.11 -7.07
N LYS A 69 29.67 -41.82 -5.95
CA LYS A 69 30.32 -41.35 -4.72
C LYS A 69 31.83 -41.45 -4.85
N ILE A 70 32.51 -40.36 -4.54
CA ILE A 70 33.97 -40.29 -4.54
C ILE A 70 34.49 -39.79 -3.20
N GLY A 71 35.77 -40.05 -2.96
CA GLY A 71 36.49 -39.55 -1.80
C GLY A 71 37.95 -39.28 -2.09
N MET A 72 38.79 -39.38 -1.07
CA MET A 72 40.20 -38.95 -1.13
C MET A 72 41.01 -39.55 -2.30
N GLU A 73 40.77 -40.83 -2.62
CA GLU A 73 41.50 -41.54 -3.68
C GLU A 73 41.26 -40.92 -5.06
N PHE A 74 40.07 -40.36 -5.29
CA PHE A 74 39.73 -39.73 -6.57
C PHE A 74 40.52 -38.44 -6.81
N LEU A 75 40.77 -37.64 -5.77
CA LEU A 75 41.50 -36.37 -5.91
C LEU A 75 43.02 -36.53 -5.82
N PHE A 76 43.50 -37.45 -4.99
CA PHE A 76 44.93 -37.51 -4.64
C PHE A 76 45.61 -38.83 -5.00
N ASN A 77 44.90 -39.77 -5.64
CA ASN A 77 45.40 -41.12 -5.97
C ASN A 77 46.05 -41.85 -4.77
N LYS A 78 45.59 -41.54 -3.55
CA LYS A 78 46.05 -42.15 -2.30
C LYS A 78 44.95 -42.12 -1.26
N SER A 79 44.95 -43.13 -0.38
CA SER A 79 44.12 -43.15 0.81
C SER A 79 44.82 -42.42 1.97
N GLY A 80 44.05 -41.75 2.82
CA GLY A 80 44.53 -41.08 4.03
C GLY A 80 44.79 -39.58 3.89
N SER A 81 45.27 -38.96 4.98
CA SER A 81 45.36 -37.51 5.10
C SER A 81 46.32 -36.87 4.08
N CYS A 82 45.86 -35.78 3.46
CA CYS A 82 46.63 -34.98 2.52
C CYS A 82 47.00 -33.63 3.14
N PHE A 83 48.29 -33.28 3.13
CA PHE A 83 48.74 -31.95 3.58
C PHE A 83 48.24 -30.88 2.62
N ALA A 84 47.52 -29.89 3.14
CA ALA A 84 46.82 -28.88 2.36
C ALA A 84 47.73 -27.73 1.92
N TYR A 85 48.85 -28.05 1.26
CA TYR A 85 49.86 -27.06 0.86
C TYR A 85 49.33 -25.97 -0.09
N TRP A 86 48.21 -26.23 -0.76
CA TRP A 86 47.57 -25.29 -1.69
C TRP A 86 46.83 -24.15 -0.97
N TYR A 87 46.31 -24.37 0.24
CA TYR A 87 45.39 -23.43 0.87
C TYR A 87 46.14 -22.30 1.59
N SER A 88 45.77 -21.04 1.27
CA SER A 88 46.23 -19.84 1.97
C SER A 88 45.03 -18.91 2.19
N GLY A 89 44.55 -18.81 3.43
CA GLY A 89 43.30 -18.12 3.72
C GLY A 89 42.91 -18.18 5.19
N SER A 90 41.69 -17.76 5.50
CA SER A 90 41.13 -17.80 6.85
C SER A 90 40.10 -18.91 6.97
N LEU A 91 40.34 -19.87 7.85
CA LEU A 91 39.35 -20.87 8.24
C LEU A 91 38.48 -20.30 9.37
N LYS A 92 37.17 -20.32 9.17
CA LYS A 92 36.17 -19.96 10.18
C LYS A 92 35.56 -21.23 10.78
N ILE A 93 35.87 -21.51 12.03
CA ILE A 93 35.26 -22.61 12.80
C ILE A 93 34.17 -22.01 13.68
N VAL A 94 32.97 -22.61 13.69
CA VAL A 94 31.83 -22.14 14.50
C VAL A 94 31.45 -23.20 15.55
N PHE A 95 31.14 -22.77 16.78
CA PHE A 95 30.78 -23.68 17.88
C PHE A 95 30.02 -23.00 19.02
N GLY A 96 29.35 -23.80 19.83
CA GLY A 96 28.36 -23.34 20.82
C GLY A 96 26.99 -23.15 20.18
N ASP A 97 26.08 -22.48 20.89
CA ASP A 97 24.72 -22.28 20.41
C ASP A 97 24.68 -21.34 19.19
N MET A 98 23.74 -21.61 18.27
CA MET A 98 23.45 -20.71 17.16
C MET A 98 22.61 -19.53 17.66
N LEU A 99 23.21 -18.35 17.71
CA LEU A 99 22.60 -17.13 18.23
C LEU A 99 21.68 -16.45 17.21
N SER A 100 21.99 -16.56 15.91
CA SER A 100 21.16 -16.00 14.84
C SER A 100 21.29 -16.83 13.57
N TYR A 101 20.16 -17.22 13.00
CA TYR A 101 20.11 -17.97 11.76
C TYR A 101 20.13 -17.04 10.54
N SER A 102 20.97 -17.36 9.56
CA SER A 102 20.93 -16.73 8.24
C SER A 102 20.68 -17.78 7.17
N HIS A 103 19.70 -17.54 6.31
CA HIS A 103 19.40 -18.42 5.18
C HIS A 103 20.45 -18.29 4.05
N ARG A 104 21.52 -17.51 4.20
CA ARG A 104 22.53 -17.31 3.13
C ARG A 104 23.87 -17.93 3.55
N GLY A 105 24.38 -18.87 2.76
CA GLY A 105 25.76 -19.37 2.89
C GLY A 105 26.13 -19.79 4.31
N PHE A 106 27.22 -19.24 4.83
CA PHE A 106 27.70 -19.45 6.20
C PHE A 106 27.53 -18.21 7.10
N PHE A 107 26.52 -17.38 6.83
CA PHE A 107 26.32 -16.12 7.55
C PHE A 107 25.58 -16.24 8.89
N SER A 108 25.26 -17.46 9.36
CA SER A 108 24.72 -17.66 10.70
C SER A 108 25.75 -17.27 11.77
N ILE A 109 25.25 -16.76 12.90
CA ILE A 109 26.08 -16.30 14.01
C ILE A 109 26.00 -17.35 15.12
N PHE A 110 27.16 -17.81 15.59
CA PHE A 110 27.29 -18.75 16.69
C PHE A 110 27.93 -18.07 17.90
N GLU A 111 27.76 -18.64 19.09
CA GLU A 111 28.35 -18.14 20.34
C GLU A 111 29.84 -17.87 20.22
N ASN A 112 30.56 -18.79 19.60
CA ASN A 112 32.01 -18.73 19.49
C ASN A 112 32.46 -19.04 18.06
N GLU A 113 33.51 -18.34 17.62
CA GLU A 113 34.17 -18.59 16.35
C GLU A 113 35.68 -18.65 16.55
N TYR A 114 36.35 -19.64 15.96
CA TYR A 114 37.80 -19.55 15.71
C TYR A 114 38.03 -19.02 14.30
N ILE A 115 38.91 -18.02 14.19
CA ILE A 115 39.49 -17.60 12.91
C ILE A 115 40.94 -18.07 12.89
N LEU A 116 41.22 -19.04 12.03
CA LEU A 116 42.55 -19.60 11.84
C LEU A 116 43.12 -19.09 10.51
N GLU A 117 44.18 -18.29 10.57
CA GLU A 117 44.88 -17.84 9.36
C GLU A 117 45.91 -18.90 8.97
N VAL A 118 45.84 -19.35 7.72
CA VAL A 118 46.67 -20.40 7.14
C VAL A 118 47.45 -19.83 5.96
N ASP A 119 48.75 -20.11 5.89
CA ASP A 119 49.62 -19.78 4.75
C ASP A 119 50.24 -21.08 4.21
N LYS A 120 49.90 -21.45 2.97
CA LYS A 120 50.35 -22.68 2.28
C LYS A 120 50.22 -23.94 3.15
N GLY A 121 49.07 -24.10 3.79
CA GLY A 121 48.76 -25.21 4.68
C GLY A 121 49.35 -25.10 6.11
N PHE A 122 50.13 -24.06 6.42
CA PHE A 122 50.64 -23.82 7.78
C PHE A 122 49.74 -22.85 8.54
N LEU A 123 49.31 -23.25 9.74
CA LEU A 123 48.60 -22.36 10.66
C LEU A 123 49.56 -21.30 11.19
N VAL A 124 49.32 -20.03 10.84
CA VAL A 124 50.17 -18.90 11.25
C VAL A 124 49.57 -18.07 12.38
N LYS A 125 48.23 -18.02 12.48
CA LYS A 125 47.55 -17.26 13.55
C LYS A 125 46.21 -17.87 13.93
N LYS A 126 45.88 -17.75 15.21
CA LYS A 126 44.60 -18.16 15.79
C LYS A 126 43.97 -16.98 16.53
N THR A 127 42.72 -16.69 16.22
CA THR A 127 41.88 -15.72 16.95
C THR A 127 40.62 -16.41 17.42
N ILE A 128 40.16 -16.12 18.64
CA ILE A 128 38.84 -16.56 19.14
C ILE A 128 37.93 -15.34 19.26
N ILE A 129 36.72 -15.44 18.73
CA ILE A 129 35.68 -14.41 18.79
C ILE A 129 34.52 -14.97 19.61
N LYS A 130 34.06 -14.19 20.60
CA LYS A 130 32.84 -14.50 21.38
C LYS A 130 31.74 -13.53 20.96
N ASN A 131 30.59 -14.03 20.51
CA ASN A 131 29.51 -13.23 19.95
C ASN A 131 28.36 -12.95 20.95
N ILE A 132 28.49 -13.33 22.22
CA ILE A 132 27.45 -13.15 23.26
C ILE A 132 27.01 -11.68 23.41
N ASP A 133 27.93 -10.72 23.27
CA ASP A 133 27.59 -9.29 23.30
C ASP A 133 26.92 -8.78 22.01
N LYS A 134 27.09 -9.50 20.88
CA LYS A 134 26.40 -9.19 19.62
C LYS A 134 24.95 -9.65 19.65
N GLU A 135 24.64 -10.79 20.25
CA GLU A 135 23.25 -11.27 20.41
C GLU A 135 22.42 -10.28 21.22
N LYS A 136 22.93 -9.81 22.37
CA LYS A 136 22.26 -8.76 23.13
C LYS A 136 22.02 -7.51 22.31
N LYS A 137 22.99 -7.09 21.47
CA LYS A 137 22.80 -5.95 20.55
C LYS A 137 21.80 -6.22 19.42
N ILE A 138 21.70 -7.46 18.92
CA ILE A 138 20.73 -7.87 17.90
C ILE A 138 19.32 -7.89 18.49
N ILE A 139 19.13 -8.53 19.64
CA ILE A 139 17.85 -8.57 20.35
C ILE A 139 17.42 -7.16 20.76
N LEU A 140 18.33 -6.33 21.28
CA LEU A 140 18.03 -4.94 21.59
C LEU A 140 17.63 -4.15 20.35
N ARG A 141 18.28 -4.37 19.19
CA ARG A 141 17.89 -3.73 17.92
C ARG A 141 16.55 -4.23 17.39
N GLU A 142 16.26 -5.52 17.47
CA GLU A 142 14.95 -6.07 17.04
C GLU A 142 13.81 -5.58 17.93
N ILE A 143 14.03 -5.49 19.25
CA ILE A 143 13.07 -4.89 20.19
C ILE A 143 12.87 -3.40 19.88
N ASP A 144 13.95 -2.67 19.60
CA ASP A 144 13.89 -1.24 19.23
C ASP A 144 13.12 -1.04 17.91
N TYR A 145 13.36 -1.89 16.91
CA TYR A 145 12.65 -1.83 15.63
C TYR A 145 11.15 -2.07 15.80
N ASN A 146 10.77 -3.12 16.52
CA ASN A 146 9.37 -3.43 16.77
C ASN A 146 8.68 -2.30 17.55
N SER A 147 9.35 -1.71 18.55
CA SER A 147 8.82 -0.58 19.30
C SER A 147 8.56 0.64 18.40
N ILE A 148 9.51 1.00 17.54
CA ILE A 148 9.38 2.13 16.62
C ILE A 148 8.28 1.88 15.58
N ILE A 149 8.20 0.65 15.05
CA ILE A 149 7.14 0.24 14.12
C ILE A 149 5.76 0.32 14.79
N ASP A 150 5.62 -0.21 16.00
CA ASP A 150 4.35 -0.19 16.73
C ASP A 150 3.88 1.23 17.05
N GLU A 151 4.82 2.11 17.44
CA GLU A 151 4.54 3.52 17.69
C GLU A 151 4.16 4.27 16.41
N SER A 152 4.82 4.02 15.28
CA SER A 152 4.47 4.64 14.00
C SER A 152 3.10 4.18 13.50
N LEU A 153 2.76 2.90 13.67
CA LEU A 153 1.44 2.37 13.36
C LEU A 153 0.35 2.95 14.26
N LYS A 154 0.67 3.30 15.50
CA LYS A 154 -0.26 4.02 16.39
C LYS A 154 -0.54 5.42 15.87
N VAL A 155 0.49 6.16 15.45
CA VAL A 155 0.31 7.49 14.82
C VAL A 155 -0.52 7.39 13.55
N LEU A 156 -0.24 6.40 12.69
CA LEU A 156 -1.03 6.14 11.48
C LEU A 156 -2.52 5.89 11.80
N ARG A 157 -2.81 5.00 12.76
CA ARG A 157 -4.20 4.71 13.17
C ARG A 157 -4.89 5.93 13.74
N ASP A 158 -4.20 6.72 14.55
CA ASP A 158 -4.75 7.97 15.06
C ASP A 158 -5.10 8.93 13.91
N SER A 159 -4.24 9.05 12.89
CA SER A 159 -4.52 9.87 11.70
C SER A 159 -5.71 9.34 10.89
N ILE A 160 -5.89 8.02 10.81
CA ILE A 160 -7.07 7.41 10.17
C ILE A 160 -8.36 7.80 10.91
N MET A 161 -8.32 7.83 12.25
CA MET A 161 -9.49 8.08 13.09
C MET A 161 -9.77 9.58 13.32
N ASN A 162 -8.75 10.43 13.26
CA ASN A 162 -8.84 11.86 13.56
C ASN A 162 -8.35 12.71 12.38
N SER A 163 -9.25 13.53 11.85
CA SER A 163 -9.01 14.36 10.66
C SER A 163 -8.54 15.79 10.94
N ASN A 164 -8.35 16.16 12.22
CA ASN A 164 -8.06 17.53 12.65
C ASN A 164 -6.56 17.88 12.66
N SER A 165 -5.67 16.91 12.43
CA SER A 165 -4.22 17.12 12.48
C SER A 165 -3.52 16.54 11.26
N TYR A 166 -2.40 17.14 10.89
CA TYR A 166 -1.39 16.50 10.06
C TYR A 166 -0.53 15.52 10.89
N PRO A 167 0.02 14.44 10.31
CA PRO A 167 -0.27 13.97 8.96
C PRO A 167 -1.74 13.54 8.86
N PHE A 168 -2.43 14.01 7.83
CA PHE A 168 -3.82 13.69 7.57
C PHE A 168 -3.87 12.55 6.57
N ILE A 169 -4.79 11.60 6.78
CA ILE A 169 -4.98 10.49 5.85
C ILE A 169 -6.46 10.35 5.51
N LYS A 170 -6.76 10.22 4.22
CA LYS A 170 -8.09 9.87 3.73
C LYS A 170 -8.02 8.55 2.98
N LEU A 171 -8.80 7.59 3.47
CA LEU A 171 -8.91 6.27 2.88
C LEU A 171 -10.14 6.21 1.94
N PRO A 172 -10.11 5.34 0.91
CA PRO A 172 -11.32 4.91 0.21
C PRO A 172 -12.41 4.49 1.19
N GLN A 173 -13.65 4.89 0.96
CA GLN A 173 -14.76 4.71 1.93
C GLN A 173 -14.84 3.26 2.44
N LYS A 174 -14.73 2.28 1.55
CA LYS A 174 -14.75 0.86 1.91
C LYS A 174 -13.66 0.47 2.92
N ILE A 175 -12.44 0.96 2.73
CA ILE A 175 -11.33 0.73 3.66
C ILE A 175 -11.57 1.50 4.97
N HIS A 176 -11.94 2.78 4.86
CA HIS A 176 -12.20 3.62 6.05
C HIS A 176 -13.23 3.00 7.00
N SER A 177 -14.36 2.53 6.46
CA SER A 177 -15.41 1.89 7.24
C SER A 177 -14.88 0.64 7.95
N LEU A 178 -14.12 -0.21 7.26
CA LEU A 178 -13.47 -1.38 7.87
C LEU A 178 -12.53 -1.01 9.02
N GLU A 179 -11.73 0.05 8.86
CA GLU A 179 -10.81 0.54 9.90
C GLU A 179 -11.57 1.05 11.13
N CYS A 180 -12.65 1.83 10.93
CA CYS A 180 -13.53 2.29 12.01
C CYS A 180 -14.33 1.17 12.70
N GLY A 181 -14.21 -0.08 12.23
CA GLY A 181 -15.00 -1.21 12.75
C GLY A 181 -16.45 -1.20 12.28
N VAL A 182 -16.78 -0.28 11.36
CA VAL A 182 -18.06 -0.24 10.66
C VAL A 182 -17.93 -1.13 9.45
N LEU A 183 -18.35 -2.38 9.58
CA LEU A 183 -18.46 -3.28 8.45
C LEU A 183 -19.65 -2.84 7.58
N GLU A 184 -19.51 -1.75 6.82
CA GLU A 184 -20.53 -1.19 5.92
C GLU A 184 -21.01 -2.26 4.93
N ASP A 185 -20.10 -3.11 4.46
CA ASP A 185 -20.41 -4.27 3.61
C ASP A 185 -21.30 -5.31 4.31
N LEU A 186 -21.48 -5.25 5.63
CA LEU A 186 -22.40 -6.08 6.41
C LEU A 186 -23.68 -5.34 6.82
N GLU A 187 -23.78 -4.04 6.59
CA GLU A 187 -25.03 -3.34 6.84
C GLU A 187 -26.12 -3.84 5.88
N PRO A 188 -27.38 -3.96 6.33
CA PRO A 188 -28.45 -4.38 5.46
C PRO A 188 -28.64 -3.36 4.34
N LEU A 189 -28.55 -3.81 3.08
CA LEU A 189 -28.94 -3.00 1.93
C LEU A 189 -30.38 -2.52 2.10
N LYS A 190 -30.61 -1.25 1.78
CA LYS A 190 -31.95 -0.65 1.77
C LYS A 190 -32.80 -1.32 0.69
N ALA A 191 -34.03 -1.65 1.04
CA ALA A 191 -35.00 -2.16 0.07
C ALA A 191 -35.34 -1.08 -0.97
N PRO A 192 -35.55 -1.44 -2.24
CA PRO A 192 -36.00 -0.49 -3.25
C PRO A 192 -37.37 0.11 -2.86
N GLU A 193 -37.68 1.31 -3.35
CA GLU A 193 -38.98 1.93 -3.09
C GLU A 193 -40.10 1.21 -3.85
N LYS A 194 -41.20 0.94 -3.16
CA LYS A 194 -42.35 0.27 -3.75
C LYS A 194 -43.04 1.19 -4.78
N PRO A 195 -43.29 0.74 -6.01
CA PRO A 195 -43.94 1.57 -7.02
C PRO A 195 -45.37 1.92 -6.60
N ILE A 196 -45.77 3.16 -6.88
CA ILE A 196 -47.11 3.69 -6.59
C ILE A 196 -47.86 3.93 -7.90
N LEU A 197 -49.09 3.44 -8.00
CA LEU A 197 -49.95 3.72 -9.14
C LEU A 197 -50.50 5.15 -9.03
N LYS A 198 -50.05 6.05 -9.92
CA LYS A 198 -50.55 7.43 -9.96
C LYS A 198 -51.93 7.45 -10.64
N SER A 199 -52.97 7.91 -9.93
CA SER A 199 -54.28 8.18 -10.55
C SER A 199 -54.25 9.51 -11.29
N LYS A 200 -54.36 9.49 -12.63
CA LYS A 200 -54.48 10.73 -13.42
C LYS A 200 -55.95 11.15 -13.51
N ASN A 201 -56.33 12.20 -12.78
CA ASN A 201 -57.71 12.75 -12.77
C ASN A 201 -57.85 13.99 -13.66
N GLU A 202 -57.32 13.96 -14.89
CA GLU A 202 -57.34 15.14 -15.81
C GLU A 202 -58.58 15.20 -16.71
N GLY A 203 -59.43 14.16 -16.72
CA GLY A 203 -60.62 14.09 -17.58
C GLY A 203 -61.81 14.97 -17.15
N TYR A 204 -61.79 15.52 -15.94
CA TYR A 204 -62.95 16.19 -15.34
C TYR A 204 -63.29 17.53 -16.02
N LEU A 205 -62.28 18.29 -16.44
CA LEU A 205 -62.46 19.58 -17.09
C LEU A 205 -63.09 19.46 -18.49
N TRP A 206 -62.68 18.44 -19.25
CA TRP A 206 -63.22 18.17 -20.58
C TRP A 206 -64.66 17.63 -20.53
N SER A 207 -65.01 16.85 -19.50
CA SER A 207 -66.39 16.40 -19.30
C SER A 207 -67.37 17.55 -19.03
N VAL A 208 -66.93 18.61 -18.34
CA VAL A 208 -67.76 19.81 -18.08
C VAL A 208 -68.01 20.60 -19.36
N GLY A 209 -66.99 20.77 -20.22
CA GLY A 209 -67.14 21.44 -21.51
C GLY A 209 -68.08 20.70 -22.49
N ILE A 210 -68.05 19.37 -22.49
CA ILE A 210 -68.97 18.56 -23.31
C ILE A 210 -70.41 18.61 -22.78
N LEU A 211 -70.59 18.54 -21.46
CA LEU A 211 -71.92 18.71 -20.84
C LEU A 211 -72.50 20.10 -21.17
N PHE A 212 -71.66 21.13 -21.24
CA PHE A 212 -72.06 22.47 -21.67
C PHE A 212 -72.49 22.52 -23.14
N LEU A 213 -71.76 21.85 -24.05
CA LEU A 213 -72.14 21.76 -25.47
C LEU A 213 -73.46 20.99 -25.67
N LEU A 214 -73.63 19.87 -24.96
CA LEU A 214 -74.88 19.09 -24.95
C LEU A 214 -76.05 19.87 -24.33
N PHE A 215 -75.78 20.73 -23.34
CA PHE A 215 -76.77 21.64 -22.77
C PHE A 215 -77.15 22.77 -23.74
N LEU A 216 -76.17 23.32 -24.47
CA LEU A 216 -76.39 24.34 -25.50
C LEU A 216 -77.26 23.81 -26.65
N SER A 217 -77.08 22.55 -27.08
CA SER A 217 -77.97 21.94 -28.07
C SER A 217 -79.42 21.86 -27.61
N ILE A 218 -79.67 21.65 -26.32
CA ILE A 218 -81.04 21.62 -25.75
C ILE A 218 -81.66 23.03 -25.71
N LYS A 219 -80.87 24.06 -25.39
CA LYS A 219 -81.32 25.46 -25.28
C LYS A 219 -81.54 26.14 -26.65
N LEU A 220 -80.81 25.75 -27.69
CA LEU A 220 -80.87 26.33 -29.03
C LEU A 220 -82.06 25.86 -29.89
N ASN A 221 -82.93 24.99 -29.38
CA ASN A 221 -84.11 24.45 -30.10
C ASN A 221 -85.17 25.48 -30.57
N TRP A 222 -84.92 26.79 -30.43
CA TRP A 222 -85.78 27.88 -30.92
C TRP A 222 -85.25 28.58 -32.19
N ILE A 223 -84.05 28.22 -32.67
CA ILE A 223 -83.45 28.74 -33.92
C ILE A 223 -82.88 27.56 -34.71
N GLU A 224 -83.44 27.29 -35.90
CA GLU A 224 -82.99 26.32 -36.93
C GLU A 224 -82.57 24.90 -36.44
N SER A 225 -83.44 23.91 -36.65
CA SER A 225 -83.33 22.52 -36.17
C SER A 225 -82.03 21.80 -36.56
N PHE A 226 -81.35 22.21 -37.62
CA PHE A 226 -80.14 21.57 -38.13
C PHE A 226 -78.90 21.84 -37.26
N ILE A 227 -78.77 23.04 -36.70
CA ILE A 227 -77.58 23.46 -35.93
C ILE A 227 -77.53 22.71 -34.59
N SER A 228 -78.69 22.51 -33.96
CA SER A 228 -78.81 21.74 -32.71
C SER A 228 -78.34 20.29 -32.86
N VAL A 229 -78.74 19.64 -33.96
CA VAL A 229 -78.33 18.25 -34.28
C VAL A 229 -76.82 18.16 -34.51
N LEU A 230 -76.22 19.14 -35.19
CA LEU A 230 -74.77 19.18 -35.42
C LEU A 230 -73.97 19.30 -34.10
N PHE A 231 -74.38 20.19 -33.20
CA PHE A 231 -73.73 20.33 -31.88
C PHE A 231 -73.87 19.06 -31.03
N PHE A 232 -75.01 18.38 -31.09
CA PHE A 232 -75.23 17.12 -30.39
C PHE A 232 -74.31 16.01 -30.90
N ILE A 233 -74.19 15.85 -32.22
CA ILE A 233 -73.31 14.85 -32.84
C ILE A 233 -71.83 15.15 -32.51
N VAL A 234 -71.41 16.41 -32.59
CA VAL A 234 -70.05 16.82 -32.22
C VAL A 234 -69.78 16.53 -30.74
N GLY A 235 -70.73 16.84 -29.84
CA GLY A 235 -70.62 16.50 -28.43
C GLY A 235 -70.49 15.00 -28.18
N LEU A 236 -71.25 14.17 -28.91
CA LEU A 236 -71.16 12.71 -28.85
C LEU A 236 -69.79 12.20 -29.32
N ILE A 237 -69.29 12.66 -30.46
CA ILE A 237 -67.98 12.27 -30.99
C ILE A 237 -66.86 12.65 -30.01
N LEU A 238 -66.91 13.87 -29.45
CA LEU A 238 -65.94 14.32 -28.45
C LEU A 238 -66.01 13.47 -27.17
N SER A 239 -67.21 13.08 -26.72
CA SER A 239 -67.36 12.21 -25.55
C SER A 239 -66.79 10.81 -25.76
N ILE A 240 -67.03 10.20 -26.93
CA ILE A 240 -66.47 8.89 -27.30
C ILE A 240 -64.93 8.97 -27.39
N SER A 241 -64.40 10.04 -28.00
CA SER A 241 -62.95 10.27 -28.12
C SER A 241 -62.28 10.35 -26.75
N LEU A 242 -62.86 11.11 -25.81
CA LEU A 242 -62.34 11.21 -24.43
C LEU A 242 -62.41 9.88 -23.68
N ILE A 243 -63.47 9.08 -23.89
CA ILE A 243 -63.58 7.75 -23.27
C ILE A 243 -62.46 6.84 -23.77
N TYR A 244 -62.20 6.85 -25.08
CA TYR A 244 -61.14 6.04 -25.69
C TYR A 244 -59.74 6.47 -25.23
N GLU A 245 -59.46 7.77 -25.20
CA GLU A 245 -58.19 8.32 -24.68
C GLU A 245 -57.99 8.01 -23.20
N ASN A 246 -59.01 8.17 -22.36
CA ASN A 246 -58.93 7.83 -20.94
C ASN A 246 -58.72 6.33 -20.71
N TYR A 247 -59.36 5.48 -21.50
CA TYR A 247 -59.16 4.04 -21.43
C TYR A 247 -57.74 3.64 -21.84
N GLY A 248 -57.24 4.21 -22.95
CA GLY A 248 -55.87 4.01 -23.42
C GLY A 248 -54.81 4.50 -22.42
N ALA A 249 -55.01 5.68 -21.83
CA ALA A 249 -54.12 6.24 -20.81
C ALA A 249 -54.09 5.40 -19.53
N LYS A 250 -55.26 4.94 -19.04
CA LYS A 250 -55.34 4.02 -17.89
C LYS A 250 -54.63 2.70 -18.15
N ARG A 251 -54.79 2.14 -19.36
CA ARG A 251 -54.11 0.90 -19.77
C ARG A 251 -52.58 1.08 -19.80
N LYS A 252 -52.07 2.13 -20.45
CA LYS A 252 -50.62 2.43 -20.50
C LYS A 252 -50.04 2.63 -19.10
N SER A 253 -50.72 3.41 -18.25
CA SER A 253 -50.29 3.62 -16.86
C SER A 253 -50.25 2.32 -16.05
N LYS A 254 -51.19 1.40 -16.27
CA LYS A 254 -51.19 0.07 -15.65
C LYS A 254 -50.06 -0.82 -16.19
N GLU A 255 -49.78 -0.78 -17.48
CA GLU A 255 -48.66 -1.51 -18.10
C GLU A 255 -47.30 -1.00 -17.57
N GLU A 256 -47.10 0.33 -17.49
CA GLU A 256 -45.91 0.94 -16.87
C GLU A 256 -45.75 0.56 -15.39
N TYR A 257 -46.86 0.59 -14.64
CA TYR A 257 -46.86 0.15 -13.25
C TYR A 257 -46.47 -1.32 -13.10
N ASN A 258 -46.98 -2.19 -13.97
CA ASN A 258 -46.61 -3.62 -13.97
C ASN A 258 -45.12 -3.82 -14.26
N ILE A 259 -44.55 -3.10 -15.25
CA ILE A 259 -43.12 -3.15 -15.56
C ILE A 259 -42.28 -2.70 -14.36
N LYS A 260 -42.66 -1.57 -13.73
CA LYS A 260 -41.98 -1.07 -12.51
C LYS A 260 -42.11 -2.06 -11.36
N THR A 261 -43.25 -2.73 -11.22
CA THR A 261 -43.49 -3.73 -10.19
C THR A 261 -42.62 -4.97 -10.39
N GLU A 262 -42.49 -5.46 -11.62
CA GLU A 262 -41.61 -6.60 -11.92
C GLU A 262 -40.13 -6.25 -11.72
N LYS A 263 -39.71 -5.03 -12.08
CA LYS A 263 -38.37 -4.53 -11.77
C LYS A 263 -38.13 -4.48 -10.26
N TYR A 264 -39.03 -3.87 -9.51
CA TYR A 264 -38.99 -3.82 -8.04
C TYR A 264 -38.85 -5.22 -7.42
N LYS A 265 -39.65 -6.21 -7.87
CA LYS A 265 -39.58 -7.58 -7.35
C LYS A 265 -38.20 -8.21 -7.53
N ARG A 266 -37.58 -8.01 -8.71
CA ARG A 266 -36.23 -8.54 -9.00
C ARG A 266 -35.18 -7.90 -8.10
N GLU A 267 -35.17 -6.58 -8.03
CA GLU A 267 -34.23 -5.82 -7.18
C GLU A 267 -34.41 -6.17 -5.69
N PHE A 268 -35.65 -6.30 -5.23
CA PHE A 268 -35.97 -6.69 -3.85
C PHE A 268 -35.43 -8.09 -3.51
N LEU A 269 -35.65 -9.08 -4.38
CA LEU A 269 -35.16 -10.46 -4.18
C LEU A 269 -33.62 -10.54 -4.16
N GLU A 270 -32.97 -9.72 -4.98
CA GLU A 270 -31.51 -9.62 -5.01
C GLU A 270 -30.98 -9.00 -3.70
N VAL A 271 -31.59 -7.90 -3.26
CA VAL A 271 -31.30 -7.27 -1.96
C VAL A 271 -31.48 -8.25 -0.80
N GLU A 272 -32.57 -9.02 -0.77
CA GLU A 272 -32.78 -10.04 0.28
C GLU A 272 -31.71 -11.12 0.26
N ARG A 273 -31.33 -11.63 -0.93
CA ARG A 273 -30.28 -12.65 -1.07
C ARG A 273 -28.94 -12.12 -0.53
N GLU A 274 -28.57 -10.91 -0.92
CA GLU A 274 -27.31 -10.30 -0.50
C GLU A 274 -27.31 -9.98 1.00
N ASN A 275 -28.42 -9.48 1.55
CA ASN A 275 -28.58 -9.29 3.00
C ASN A 275 -28.49 -10.63 3.78
N GLY A 276 -28.98 -11.73 3.20
CA GLY A 276 -28.81 -13.07 3.75
C GLY A 276 -27.33 -13.51 3.82
N LYS A 277 -26.52 -13.21 2.81
CA LYS A 277 -25.06 -13.46 2.82
C LYS A 277 -24.37 -12.61 3.88
N ARG A 278 -24.68 -11.30 3.94
CA ARG A 278 -24.15 -10.35 4.94
C ARG A 278 -24.42 -10.80 6.37
N ASN A 279 -25.66 -11.19 6.67
CA ASN A 279 -26.04 -11.66 8.01
C ASN A 279 -25.28 -12.92 8.43
N LYS A 280 -25.04 -13.87 7.51
CA LYS A 280 -24.22 -15.06 7.80
C LYS A 280 -22.77 -14.68 8.12
N LEU A 281 -22.17 -13.80 7.32
CA LEU A 281 -20.80 -13.33 7.53
C LEU A 281 -20.67 -12.58 8.85
N ARG A 282 -21.60 -11.68 9.16
CA ARG A 282 -21.68 -10.97 10.45
C ARG A 282 -21.76 -11.92 11.64
N ASN A 283 -22.58 -12.96 11.54
CA ASN A 283 -22.67 -13.99 12.59
C ASN A 283 -21.40 -14.82 12.76
N ASN A 284 -20.55 -14.90 11.74
CA ASN A 284 -19.26 -15.61 11.82
C ASN A 284 -18.13 -14.74 12.43
N LEU A 285 -18.22 -13.42 12.27
CA LEU A 285 -17.24 -12.42 12.76
C LEU A 285 -17.55 -11.96 14.19
N LYS A 286 -17.53 -12.88 15.16
CA LYS A 286 -17.84 -12.59 16.58
C LYS A 286 -16.65 -12.25 17.47
N THR A 287 -15.42 -12.41 16.96
CA THR A 287 -14.20 -12.20 17.74
C THR A 287 -13.26 -11.24 17.02
N GLU A 288 -12.48 -10.47 17.79
CA GLU A 288 -11.50 -9.53 17.24
C GLU A 288 -10.50 -10.20 16.29
N LEU A 289 -10.06 -11.42 16.61
CA LEU A 289 -9.16 -12.20 15.74
C LEU A 289 -9.78 -12.51 14.37
N LYS A 290 -11.07 -12.84 14.32
CA LYS A 290 -11.76 -13.11 13.06
C LYS A 290 -12.01 -11.84 12.26
N ILE A 291 -12.32 -10.74 12.95
CA ILE A 291 -12.45 -9.41 12.34
C ILE A 291 -11.11 -8.99 11.74
N LYS A 292 -10.00 -9.19 12.46
CA LYS A 292 -8.65 -8.92 11.96
C LYS A 292 -8.31 -9.77 10.73
N ALA A 293 -8.49 -11.08 10.80
CA ALA A 293 -8.23 -11.97 9.66
C ALA A 293 -9.09 -11.63 8.43
N TYR A 294 -10.35 -11.22 8.65
CA TYR A 294 -11.22 -10.74 7.58
C TYR A 294 -10.73 -9.43 6.96
N ARG A 295 -10.33 -8.46 7.79
CA ARG A 295 -9.71 -7.20 7.33
C ARG A 295 -8.46 -7.47 6.49
N ASP A 296 -7.54 -8.29 7.00
CA ASP A 296 -6.29 -8.64 6.31
C ASP A 296 -6.58 -9.28 4.94
N SER A 297 -7.56 -10.19 4.88
CA SER A 297 -8.00 -10.82 3.63
C SER A 297 -8.64 -9.81 2.67
N PHE A 298 -9.47 -8.89 3.18
CA PHE A 298 -10.13 -7.88 2.37
C PHE A 298 -9.12 -6.90 1.78
N LEU A 299 -8.19 -6.38 2.59
CA LEU A 299 -7.17 -5.44 2.13
C LEU A 299 -6.32 -6.10 1.03
N LYS A 300 -5.92 -7.36 1.24
CA LYS A 300 -5.20 -8.13 0.22
C LYS A 300 -5.98 -8.26 -1.08
N GLU A 301 -7.27 -8.60 -1.00
CA GLU A 301 -8.14 -8.69 -2.18
C GLU A 301 -8.29 -7.33 -2.88
N PHE A 302 -8.60 -6.29 -2.11
CA PHE A 302 -8.83 -4.92 -2.59
C PHE A 302 -7.63 -4.37 -3.37
N PHE A 303 -6.43 -4.62 -2.88
CA PHE A 303 -5.18 -4.21 -3.52
C PHE A 303 -4.71 -5.17 -4.62
N SER A 304 -5.14 -6.44 -4.62
CA SER A 304 -4.83 -7.39 -5.70
C SER A 304 -5.74 -7.31 -6.92
N ASN A 305 -7.00 -6.85 -6.77
CA ASN A 305 -8.05 -6.95 -7.78
C ASN A 305 -8.17 -5.73 -8.72
N LYS A 306 -7.09 -5.00 -9.03
CA LYS A 306 -7.17 -3.92 -10.02
C LYS A 306 -6.32 -4.14 -11.26
N THR A 307 -7.00 -4.59 -12.33
CA THR A 307 -6.84 -4.05 -13.68
C THR A 307 -7.32 -2.59 -13.70
N TYR A 308 -6.43 -1.67 -14.07
CA TYR A 308 -6.70 -0.23 -14.21
C TYR A 308 -7.43 0.07 -15.52
N GLU A 309 -8.67 -0.40 -15.66
CA GLU A 309 -9.49 -0.03 -16.82
C GLU A 309 -9.86 1.47 -16.73
N GLY A 310 -9.12 2.31 -17.48
CA GLY A 310 -9.45 3.71 -17.73
C GLY A 310 -8.54 4.78 -17.11
N LEU A 311 -7.53 4.42 -16.31
CA LEU A 311 -6.50 5.36 -15.86
C LEU A 311 -5.31 5.32 -16.81
N VAL A 312 -5.25 6.27 -17.75
CA VAL A 312 -4.06 6.49 -18.58
C VAL A 312 -3.19 7.52 -17.85
N PHE A 313 -2.08 7.05 -17.28
CA PHE A 313 -1.04 7.94 -16.77
C PHE A 313 -0.24 8.49 -17.94
N ASN A 314 -0.60 9.68 -18.42
CA ASN A 314 0.16 10.38 -19.44
C ASN A 314 1.26 11.21 -18.78
N PHE A 315 2.51 10.87 -19.07
CA PHE A 315 3.63 11.77 -18.80
C PHE A 315 3.50 12.97 -19.72
N VAL A 316 3.11 14.13 -19.17
CA VAL A 316 3.15 15.39 -19.92
C VAL A 316 4.63 15.77 -20.07
N SER A 317 5.22 15.40 -21.21
CA SER A 317 6.63 15.62 -21.53
C SER A 317 7.01 17.08 -21.79
N GLU A 318 6.06 18.01 -21.79
CA GLU A 318 6.32 19.44 -21.95
C GLU A 318 5.54 20.26 -20.91
N PHE A 319 6.22 20.63 -19.82
CA PHE A 319 5.72 21.68 -18.94
C PHE A 319 5.80 23.04 -19.64
N LYS A 320 4.71 23.46 -20.27
CA LYS A 320 4.33 24.87 -20.30
C LYS A 320 3.40 25.14 -19.12
N ARG A 321 3.96 25.38 -17.93
CA ARG A 321 3.43 26.36 -16.95
C ARG A 321 4.33 26.51 -15.73
N GLU A 322 4.52 27.76 -15.39
CA GLU A 322 4.96 28.31 -14.11
C GLU A 322 3.92 27.98 -13.01
N ALA A 323 3.73 26.70 -12.66
CA ALA A 323 3.05 26.36 -11.42
C ALA A 323 3.99 26.74 -10.27
N ILE A 324 3.53 27.62 -9.36
CA ILE A 324 4.31 28.07 -8.21
C ILE A 324 4.46 26.86 -7.28
N ARG A 325 5.56 26.11 -7.44
CA ARG A 325 5.91 25.02 -6.52
C ARG A 325 6.10 25.58 -5.12
N GLY A 326 5.64 24.83 -4.13
CA GLY A 326 5.95 25.08 -2.73
C GLY A 326 7.45 25.10 -2.50
N ARG A 327 7.88 25.83 -1.46
CA ARG A 327 9.30 26.19 -1.28
C ARG A 327 10.17 24.96 -1.04
N PHE A 328 9.63 23.89 -0.46
CA PHE A 328 10.37 22.71 -0.03
C PHE A 328 10.13 21.47 -0.90
N ASP A 329 9.27 21.56 -1.91
CA ASP A 329 8.78 20.43 -2.71
C ASP A 329 9.92 19.69 -3.43
N LEU A 330 10.86 20.44 -4.02
CA LEU A 330 11.97 19.84 -4.76
C LEU A 330 12.93 19.07 -3.82
N GLY A 331 13.24 19.63 -2.66
CA GLY A 331 14.14 18.99 -1.69
C GLY A 331 13.52 17.71 -1.13
N PHE A 332 12.24 17.76 -0.77
CA PHE A 332 11.51 16.58 -0.30
C PHE A 332 11.35 15.53 -1.39
N TYR A 333 11.08 15.94 -2.63
CA TYR A 333 11.00 15.03 -3.77
C TYR A 333 12.28 14.22 -3.97
N LEU A 334 13.45 14.84 -3.87
CA LEU A 334 14.74 14.13 -3.96
C LEU A 334 14.92 13.09 -2.85
N ILE A 335 14.44 13.40 -1.64
CA ILE A 335 14.44 12.45 -0.51
C ILE A 335 13.50 11.28 -0.80
N LEU A 336 12.28 11.56 -1.29
CA LEU A 336 11.31 10.53 -1.69
C LEU A 336 11.88 9.62 -2.78
N GLN A 337 12.50 10.18 -3.83
CA GLN A 337 13.15 9.38 -4.88
C GLN A 337 14.28 8.51 -4.31
N LYS A 338 15.08 9.01 -3.37
CA LYS A 338 16.16 8.23 -2.76
C LYS A 338 15.62 7.02 -1.98
N ILE A 339 14.52 7.20 -1.25
CA ILE A 339 13.94 6.16 -0.38
C ILE A 339 13.06 5.19 -1.18
N PHE A 340 12.14 5.71 -1.98
CA PHE A 340 11.09 4.96 -2.67
C PHE A 340 11.45 4.61 -4.13
N LYS A 341 12.56 5.14 -4.65
CA LYS A 341 13.13 4.82 -5.96
C LYS A 341 12.13 5.08 -7.08
N ASN A 342 11.93 4.10 -7.97
CA ASN A 342 11.09 4.21 -9.17
C ASN A 342 9.59 4.24 -8.88
N ASN A 343 9.18 4.09 -7.62
CA ASN A 343 7.76 4.10 -7.23
C ASN A 343 7.26 5.53 -6.93
N ILE A 344 8.11 6.54 -7.10
CA ILE A 344 7.76 7.96 -6.90
C ILE A 344 7.67 8.67 -8.24
N CYS A 345 6.60 9.42 -8.37
CA CYS A 345 6.12 10.05 -9.57
C CYS A 345 5.72 11.49 -9.22
N ASN A 346 6.35 12.49 -9.85
CA ASN A 346 5.99 13.90 -9.68
C ASN A 346 5.31 14.40 -10.94
N ASP A 347 4.48 15.44 -10.79
CA ASP A 347 3.90 16.21 -11.88
C ASP A 347 3.09 15.36 -12.89
N LEU A 348 2.52 14.23 -12.44
CA LEU A 348 1.67 13.39 -13.27
C LEU A 348 0.25 13.97 -13.33
N CYS A 349 -0.12 14.46 -14.50
CA CYS A 349 -1.51 14.72 -14.83
C CYS A 349 -2.23 13.38 -15.03
N ILE A 350 -3.23 13.12 -14.20
CA ILE A 350 -4.17 12.03 -14.46
C ILE A 350 -5.15 12.53 -15.53
N GLU A 351 -4.95 12.11 -16.78
CA GLU A 351 -5.87 12.45 -17.87
C GLU A 351 -7.05 11.48 -17.83
N LEU A 352 -8.25 12.03 -17.69
CA LEU A 352 -9.51 11.27 -17.70
C LEU A 352 -10.37 11.82 -18.82
N ASP A 353 -10.99 10.93 -19.59
CA ASP A 353 -11.96 11.29 -20.63
C ASP A 353 -13.04 12.24 -20.05
N GLY A 354 -12.97 13.52 -20.45
CA GLY A 354 -13.98 14.52 -20.14
C GLY A 354 -13.71 15.45 -18.94
N TYR A 355 -12.57 15.37 -18.26
CA TYR A 355 -12.20 16.30 -17.17
C TYR A 355 -10.93 17.10 -17.50
N SER A 356 -10.87 18.36 -17.06
CA SER A 356 -9.68 19.19 -17.27
C SER A 356 -8.52 18.70 -16.39
N ALA A 357 -7.37 18.38 -17.00
CA ALA A 357 -6.21 17.77 -16.35
C ALA A 357 -5.57 18.62 -15.23
N TYR A 358 -5.99 19.88 -15.06
CA TYR A 358 -5.36 20.86 -14.15
C TYR A 358 -5.98 20.93 -12.75
N GLU A 359 -7.20 20.44 -12.54
CA GLU A 359 -7.90 20.59 -11.24
C GLU A 359 -7.53 19.50 -10.22
N TYR A 360 -6.92 18.40 -10.67
CA TYR A 360 -6.66 17.21 -9.85
C TYR A 360 -5.22 16.70 -10.02
N THR A 361 -4.25 17.61 -10.15
CA THR A 361 -2.83 17.26 -10.16
C THR A 361 -2.36 17.02 -8.72
N PRO A 362 -1.84 15.83 -8.39
CA PRO A 362 -1.21 15.54 -7.10
C PRO A 362 0.19 16.13 -7.01
N ASP A 363 0.62 16.50 -5.80
CA ASP A 363 1.99 17.00 -5.61
C ASP A 363 3.00 15.87 -5.82
N VAL A 364 2.75 14.71 -5.21
CA VAL A 364 3.55 13.50 -5.45
C VAL A 364 2.65 12.27 -5.46
N ILE A 365 2.84 11.40 -6.44
CA ILE A 365 2.24 10.06 -6.46
C ILE A 365 3.30 9.06 -6.00
N PHE A 366 2.94 8.23 -5.03
CA PHE A 366 3.56 6.92 -4.87
C PHE A 366 2.70 5.88 -5.57
N SER A 367 3.31 5.02 -6.37
CA SER A 367 2.62 3.91 -7.01
C SER A 367 3.51 2.68 -7.06
N ASN A 368 2.92 1.54 -6.71
CA ASN A 368 3.43 0.24 -7.10
C ASN A 368 2.24 -0.67 -7.50
N ASP A 369 2.55 -1.92 -7.77
CA ASP A 369 1.60 -2.97 -8.16
C ASP A 369 0.56 -3.33 -7.08
N ARG A 370 0.64 -2.74 -5.88
CA ARG A 370 -0.26 -3.02 -4.75
C ARG A 370 -0.99 -1.80 -4.21
N ILE A 371 -0.42 -0.58 -4.29
CA ILE A 371 -0.99 0.60 -3.63
C ILE A 371 -0.67 1.88 -4.39
N PHE A 372 -1.60 2.83 -4.32
CA PHE A 372 -1.45 4.19 -4.87
C PHE A 372 -1.66 5.17 -3.73
N LEU A 373 -0.68 6.05 -3.53
CA LEU A 373 -0.77 7.14 -2.58
C LEU A 373 -0.76 8.46 -3.35
N ASP A 374 -1.73 9.29 -3.02
CA ASP A 374 -1.71 10.72 -3.32
C ASP A 374 -1.04 11.41 -2.13
N ILE A 375 0.14 12.01 -2.32
CA ILE A 375 0.94 12.65 -1.28
C ILE A 375 0.93 14.15 -1.53
N GLU A 376 0.38 14.89 -0.57
CA GLU A 376 0.15 16.32 -0.65
C GLU A 376 0.94 17.10 0.40
N ILE A 377 1.39 18.28 0.00
CA ILE A 377 2.15 19.19 0.83
C ILE A 377 1.32 20.47 1.00
N ASP A 378 0.60 20.55 2.11
CA ASP A 378 -0.32 21.65 2.36
C ASP A 378 0.44 22.85 2.91
N GLU A 379 0.29 24.00 2.26
CA GLU A 379 0.78 25.26 2.77
C GLU A 379 -0.36 26.08 3.38
N PRO A 380 -0.10 26.87 4.42
CA PRO A 380 -1.17 27.63 5.05
C PRO A 380 -1.68 28.77 4.17
N TYR A 381 -0.82 29.35 3.32
CA TYR A 381 -1.15 30.48 2.45
C TYR A 381 -0.19 30.56 1.26
N THR A 382 -0.61 31.15 0.14
CA THR A 382 0.24 31.40 -1.06
C THR A 382 1.39 32.36 -0.76
N LEU A 383 2.37 32.50 -1.66
CA LEU A 383 3.48 33.46 -1.47
C LEU A 383 3.00 34.93 -1.34
N GLU A 384 1.83 35.26 -1.89
CA GLU A 384 1.17 36.57 -1.75
C GLU A 384 0.36 36.71 -0.45
N GLY A 385 0.31 35.67 0.39
CA GLY A 385 -0.39 35.68 1.67
C GLY A 385 -1.87 35.33 1.61
N LYS A 386 -2.34 34.67 0.54
CA LYS A 386 -3.75 34.23 0.43
C LYS A 386 -3.95 32.86 1.08
N PRO A 387 -4.91 32.68 2.00
CA PRO A 387 -5.21 31.37 2.59
C PRO A 387 -5.54 30.29 1.54
N ILE A 388 -4.98 29.09 1.74
CA ILE A 388 -5.22 27.89 0.91
C ILE A 388 -5.26 26.63 1.78
N HIS A 389 -5.67 25.50 1.21
CA HIS A 389 -5.71 24.18 1.87
C HIS A 389 -6.43 24.15 3.23
N SER A 390 -7.45 24.98 3.40
CA SER A 390 -8.27 24.95 4.61
C SER A 390 -9.06 23.65 4.66
N PHE A 391 -9.11 22.99 5.83
CA PHE A 391 -9.74 21.66 5.94
C PHE A 391 -11.25 21.65 5.64
N ASN A 392 -11.90 22.82 5.67
CA ASN A 392 -13.31 23.04 5.37
C ASN A 392 -13.56 23.54 3.93
N ASP A 393 -12.53 23.64 3.08
CA ASP A 393 -12.67 24.03 1.68
C ASP A 393 -13.31 22.89 0.88
N LEU A 394 -14.44 23.16 0.23
CA LEU A 394 -15.16 22.21 -0.62
C LEU A 394 -14.31 21.69 -1.78
N ARG A 395 -13.36 22.49 -2.28
CA ARG A 395 -12.45 22.07 -3.35
C ARG A 395 -11.51 20.97 -2.87
N GLU A 396 -10.95 21.12 -1.67
CA GLU A 396 -10.09 20.11 -1.04
C GLU A 396 -10.87 18.82 -0.74
N LEU A 397 -12.12 18.95 -0.28
CA LEU A 397 -12.99 17.80 -0.04
C LEU A 397 -13.30 17.04 -1.34
N ASN A 398 -13.67 17.75 -2.41
CA ASN A 398 -13.93 17.16 -3.73
C ASN A 398 -12.69 16.50 -4.32
N ARG A 399 -11.52 17.10 -4.12
CA ARG A 399 -10.22 16.57 -4.54
C ARG A 399 -9.88 15.26 -3.84
N ASN A 400 -9.99 15.24 -2.51
CA ASN A 400 -9.80 14.00 -1.74
C ASN A 400 -10.76 12.90 -2.19
N SER A 401 -12.05 13.23 -2.38
CA SER A 401 -13.06 12.29 -2.88
C SER A 401 -12.67 11.72 -4.25
N PHE A 402 -12.25 12.57 -5.19
CA PHE A 402 -11.84 12.14 -6.53
C PHE A 402 -10.75 11.05 -6.55
N PHE A 403 -9.74 11.18 -5.69
CA PHE A 403 -8.65 10.21 -5.56
C PHE A 403 -9.12 8.95 -4.84
N THR A 404 -9.83 9.10 -3.73
CA THR A 404 -10.32 7.95 -2.94
C THR A 404 -11.33 7.08 -3.68
N ASP A 405 -12.17 7.66 -4.54
CA ASP A 405 -13.09 6.93 -5.42
C ASP A 405 -12.33 6.05 -6.44
N LYS A 406 -11.06 6.36 -6.71
CA LYS A 406 -10.16 5.59 -7.57
C LYS A 406 -9.29 4.60 -6.81
N ASN A 407 -9.50 4.46 -5.51
CA ASN A 407 -8.74 3.65 -4.56
C ASN A 407 -7.34 4.21 -4.22
N PHE A 408 -7.07 5.49 -4.46
CA PHE A 408 -5.89 6.12 -3.88
C PHE A 408 -6.11 6.33 -2.39
N ILE A 409 -5.04 6.18 -1.62
CA ILE A 409 -4.97 6.66 -0.25
C ILE A 409 -4.35 8.05 -0.28
N VAL A 410 -5.06 9.06 0.23
CA VAL A 410 -4.54 10.43 0.27
C VAL A 410 -3.82 10.62 1.60
N ILE A 411 -2.57 11.07 1.54
CA ILE A 411 -1.75 11.47 2.69
C ILE A 411 -1.40 12.94 2.50
N ARG A 412 -1.69 13.78 3.50
CA ARG A 412 -1.34 15.20 3.47
C ARG A 412 -0.43 15.54 4.64
N PHE A 413 0.64 16.27 4.35
CA PHE A 413 1.56 16.82 5.33
C PHE A 413 1.46 18.34 5.32
N SER A 414 1.75 19.00 6.44
CA SER A 414 2.00 20.44 6.39
C SER A 414 3.37 20.71 5.73
N GLU A 415 3.52 21.86 5.07
CA GLU A 415 4.81 22.34 4.59
C GLU A 415 5.86 22.36 5.72
N ASN A 416 5.42 22.65 6.95
CA ASN A 416 6.29 22.72 8.12
C ASN A 416 6.79 21.33 8.57
N GLN A 417 5.95 20.28 8.51
CA GLN A 417 6.38 18.90 8.73
C GLN A 417 7.41 18.46 7.68
N ILE A 418 7.19 18.80 6.41
CA ILE A 418 8.15 18.51 5.34
C ILE A 418 9.47 19.24 5.57
N ALA A 419 9.42 20.51 5.94
CA ALA A 419 10.61 21.33 6.13
C ALA A 419 11.47 20.89 7.32
N LEU A 420 10.84 20.52 8.44
CA LEU A 420 11.55 20.19 9.69
C LEU A 420 11.85 18.69 9.83
N TYR A 421 10.95 17.84 9.32
CA TYR A 421 10.95 16.39 9.60
C TYR A 421 10.76 15.53 8.33
N PRO A 422 11.50 15.78 7.22
CA PRO A 422 11.25 15.11 5.95
C PRO A 422 11.39 13.59 6.02
N ILE A 423 12.32 13.07 6.82
CA ILE A 423 12.53 11.63 6.95
C ILE A 423 11.42 10.97 7.80
N GLN A 424 10.90 11.66 8.81
CA GLN A 424 9.73 11.22 9.58
C GLN A 424 8.49 11.17 8.68
N CYS A 425 8.32 12.13 7.77
CA CYS A 425 7.27 12.09 6.74
C CYS A 425 7.44 10.86 5.82
N CYS A 426 8.66 10.57 5.36
CA CYS A 426 8.93 9.34 4.61
C CYS A 426 8.65 8.08 5.43
N PHE A 427 8.97 8.07 6.73
CA PHE A 427 8.71 6.94 7.60
C PHE A 427 7.20 6.72 7.83
N PHE A 428 6.42 7.80 7.89
CA PHE A 428 4.96 7.74 7.93
C PHE A 428 4.38 7.14 6.64
N ILE A 429 4.88 7.56 5.47
CA ILE A 429 4.51 6.97 4.16
C ILE A 429 4.85 5.47 4.15
N ALA A 430 6.06 5.09 4.58
CA ALA A 430 6.48 3.70 4.66
C ALA A 430 5.61 2.88 5.63
N SER A 431 5.20 3.48 6.75
CA SER A 431 4.27 2.87 7.72
C SER A 431 2.90 2.62 7.10
N CYS A 432 2.39 3.55 6.28
CA CYS A 432 1.16 3.38 5.52
C CYS A 432 1.27 2.24 4.50
N ILE A 433 2.36 2.18 3.73
CA ILE A 433 2.62 1.08 2.78
C ILE A 433 2.66 -0.25 3.52
N TYR A 434 3.40 -0.34 4.62
CA TYR A 434 3.49 -1.56 5.43
C TYR A 434 2.12 -1.98 5.96
N TYR A 435 1.34 -1.05 6.51
CA TYR A 435 0.02 -1.33 7.07
C TYR A 435 -0.93 -1.97 6.05
N PHE A 436 -0.95 -1.46 4.81
CA PHE A 436 -1.92 -1.89 3.80
C PHE A 436 -1.41 -3.01 2.88
N THR A 437 -0.09 -3.18 2.75
CA THR A 437 0.50 -4.14 1.80
C THR A 437 1.36 -5.22 2.45
N ASN A 438 1.62 -5.09 3.75
CA ASN A 438 2.56 -5.92 4.52
C ASN A 438 4.01 -5.88 3.97
N ASP A 439 4.36 -4.84 3.21
CA ASP A 439 5.72 -4.59 2.74
C ASP A 439 6.48 -3.69 3.73
N ILE A 440 7.37 -4.32 4.49
CA ILE A 440 8.15 -3.67 5.56
C ILE A 440 9.45 -3.04 5.05
N GLN A 441 9.86 -3.30 3.80
CA GLN A 441 11.23 -3.02 3.35
C GLN A 441 11.59 -1.54 3.47
N TYR A 442 10.68 -0.64 3.10
CA TYR A 442 10.92 0.80 3.22
C TYR A 442 11.13 1.25 4.65
N MET A 443 10.40 0.67 5.62
CA MET A 443 10.59 0.98 7.03
C MET A 443 11.96 0.52 7.51
N LEU A 444 12.35 -0.71 7.19
CA LEU A 444 13.67 -1.25 7.56
C LEU A 444 14.80 -0.44 6.92
N ASP A 445 14.67 -0.07 5.65
CA ASP A 445 15.67 0.75 4.96
C ASP A 445 15.81 2.12 5.65
N ILE A 446 14.72 2.76 6.06
CA ILE A 446 14.78 4.03 6.78
C ILE A 446 15.43 3.84 8.17
N ILE A 447 14.96 2.88 8.96
CA ILE A 447 15.49 2.61 10.31
C ILE A 447 17.00 2.32 10.27
N ASN A 448 17.46 1.55 9.29
CA ASN A 448 18.87 1.19 9.19
C ASN A 448 19.78 2.34 8.73
N ASN A 449 19.24 3.34 8.02
CA ASN A 449 20.04 4.42 7.41
C ASN A 449 19.93 5.77 8.14
N TYR A 450 18.97 5.94 9.06
CA TYR A 450 18.71 7.21 9.73
C TYR A 450 18.62 7.02 11.26
N ASN A 451 19.50 7.71 12.01
CA ASN A 451 19.70 7.53 13.46
C ASN A 451 18.99 8.61 14.33
N PHE A 452 17.69 8.86 14.15
CA PHE A 452 16.94 9.83 14.96
C PHE A 452 15.51 9.36 15.23
N ASN A 453 14.79 10.07 16.09
CA ASN A 453 13.37 9.80 16.37
C ASN A 453 12.57 9.88 15.05
N LEU A 454 12.10 8.72 14.57
CA LEU A 454 11.38 8.56 13.31
C LEU A 454 9.88 8.86 13.44
N ILE A 455 9.38 9.05 14.65
CA ILE A 455 7.96 9.31 14.89
C ILE A 455 7.65 10.74 14.52
N LEU A 456 6.77 10.91 13.54
CA LEU A 456 6.34 12.22 13.06
C LEU A 456 5.41 12.88 14.08
N GLU A 457 5.75 14.10 14.50
CA GLU A 457 4.91 14.90 15.38
C GLU A 457 3.67 15.41 14.64
N LYS A 458 2.54 15.44 15.37
CA LYS A 458 1.28 15.95 14.82
C LYS A 458 1.30 17.48 14.81
N GLU A 459 0.72 18.05 13.76
CA GLU A 459 0.49 19.50 13.64
C GLU A 459 -1.02 19.75 13.45
N GLU A 460 -1.55 20.83 14.03
CA GLU A 460 -2.96 21.18 13.84
C GLU A 460 -3.23 21.62 12.40
N ARG A 461 -4.32 21.13 11.80
CA ARG A 461 -4.76 21.63 10.49
C ARG A 461 -5.38 23.01 10.64
N TRP A 462 -5.18 23.86 9.64
CA TRP A 462 -5.69 25.22 9.67
C TRP A 462 -7.01 25.38 8.92
N ASP A 463 -7.84 26.27 9.44
CA ASP A 463 -8.90 26.91 8.70
C ASP A 463 -8.40 28.26 8.14
N GLU A 464 -9.30 28.98 7.46
CA GLU A 464 -8.99 30.28 6.88
C GLU A 464 -8.57 31.31 7.96
N GLU A 465 -9.15 31.25 9.16
CA GLU A 465 -8.82 32.18 10.25
C GLU A 465 -7.40 31.96 10.78
N LEU A 466 -7.02 30.70 11.03
CA LEU A 466 -5.68 30.32 11.47
C LEU A 466 -4.64 30.63 10.38
N SER A 467 -4.96 30.38 9.11
CA SER A 467 -4.11 30.77 7.99
C SER A 467 -3.82 32.28 7.99
N LEU A 468 -4.84 33.12 8.16
CA LEU A 468 -4.66 34.58 8.25
C LEU A 468 -3.80 35.00 9.45
N LYS A 469 -3.85 34.25 10.57
CA LYS A 469 -2.93 34.45 11.71
C LYS A 469 -1.50 34.10 11.32
N TYR A 470 -1.28 32.99 10.62
CA TYR A 470 0.03 32.56 10.14
C TYR A 470 0.65 33.54 9.13
N VAL A 471 -0.16 34.19 8.28
CA VAL A 471 0.30 35.29 7.40
C VAL A 471 0.85 36.43 8.24
N LYS A 472 0.08 36.93 9.22
CA LYS A 472 0.49 38.04 10.10
C LYS A 472 1.76 37.74 10.89
N GLN A 473 1.98 36.47 11.25
CA GLN A 473 3.14 36.03 12.02
C GLN A 473 4.36 35.70 11.17
N ASN A 474 4.28 35.82 9.84
CA ASN A 474 5.29 35.39 8.88
C ASN A 474 5.71 33.91 9.11
N TYR A 475 4.74 33.04 9.38
CA TYR A 475 4.96 31.64 9.75
C TYR A 475 5.90 30.90 8.79
N ARG A 476 5.62 30.91 7.47
CA ARG A 476 6.43 30.23 6.45
C ARG A 476 7.89 30.71 6.43
N LYS A 477 8.15 32.00 6.72
CA LYS A 477 9.52 32.54 6.78
C LYS A 477 10.28 32.04 8.00
N LYS A 478 9.64 31.95 9.16
CA LYS A 478 10.27 31.43 10.38
C LYS A 478 10.70 29.98 10.24
N THR A 479 9.85 29.14 9.63
CA THR A 479 10.18 27.73 9.33
C THR A 479 11.43 27.64 8.45
N PHE A 480 11.54 28.51 7.44
CA PHE A 480 12.71 28.56 6.57
C PHE A 480 14.00 28.95 7.32
N ASP A 481 13.97 30.03 8.10
CA ASP A 481 15.13 30.49 8.88
C ASP A 481 15.59 29.41 9.87
N MET A 482 14.65 28.65 10.43
CA MET A 482 14.92 27.52 11.31
C MET A 482 15.57 26.34 10.57
N ASN A 483 15.14 26.07 9.33
CA ASN A 483 15.72 25.01 8.48
C ASN A 483 17.16 25.35 8.05
N GLU A 484 17.45 26.58 7.63
CA GLU A 484 18.84 27.00 7.35
C GLU A 484 19.74 26.85 8.58
N SER A 485 19.22 27.16 9.78
CA SER A 485 19.93 26.94 11.03
C SER A 485 20.20 25.44 11.29
N ILE A 486 19.24 24.57 11.01
CA ILE A 486 19.38 23.11 11.18
C ILE A 486 20.35 22.52 10.14
N GLU A 487 20.24 22.88 8.86
CA GLU A 487 21.18 22.44 7.81
C GLU A 487 22.62 22.88 8.11
N ASN A 488 22.80 24.12 8.57
CA ASN A 488 24.12 24.62 8.98
C ASN A 488 24.63 23.89 10.23
N SER A 489 23.76 23.51 11.15
CA SER A 489 24.12 22.72 12.35
C SER A 489 24.51 21.28 12.00
N ILE A 490 23.79 20.63 11.06
CA ILE A 490 24.10 19.29 10.56
C ILE A 490 25.42 19.29 9.76
N LYS A 491 25.66 20.32 8.93
CA LYS A 491 26.96 20.51 8.25
C LYS A 491 28.12 20.69 9.24
N ASN A 492 27.88 21.34 10.39
CA ASN A 492 28.90 21.52 11.43
C ASN A 492 29.15 20.24 12.26
N LEU A 493 28.13 19.41 12.49
CA LEU A 493 28.27 18.11 13.18
C LEU A 493 29.09 17.10 12.35
N ASN A 494 28.93 17.09 11.01
CA ASN A 494 29.71 16.24 10.12
C ASN A 494 31.20 16.64 10.00
N ARG A 495 31.61 17.79 10.54
CA ARG A 495 33.02 18.20 10.64
C ARG A 495 33.74 17.69 11.89
N ILE A 496 33.03 17.06 12.83
CA ILE A 496 33.59 16.54 14.09
C ILE A 496 33.81 15.01 14.02
N VAL A 497 33.39 14.35 12.93
CA VAL A 497 33.48 12.89 12.73
C VAL A 497 34.25 12.51 11.46
N LEU A 498 35.01 13.44 10.89
CA LEU A 498 36.11 13.15 9.95
C LEU A 498 37.42 13.56 10.63
#